data_AF-A0A7C2W058-F1
#
_entry.id   AF-A0A7C2W058-F1
#
_cell.length_a   1.000
_cell.length_b   1.000
_cell.length_c   1.000
_cell.angle_alpha   90.00
_cell.angle_beta   90.00
_cell.angle_gamma   90.00
#
_symmetry.space_group_name_H-M   'P 1'
#
loop_
_entity.id
_entity.type
_entity.pdbx_description
1 polymer ?
#
loop_
_entity_poly.entity_id
_entity_poly.type
_entity_poly.pdbx_seq_one_letter_code
_entity_poly.pdbx_strand_id
1 'polypeptide(L)'
;MPTRRDLLFVAAVIGAVAALGITVLLVLTAGVAEEGGLPSLRERPNPAIPGRIAYLRSDGCIIVADASGAAARESTCVPPFAVVALAWVDEETLALAAFLDGAPAATPSPVPPGATPVPFPPATGPQWFLLRLGEGSLRPTGILAEGALRPAAEGARGPDGRIAWVDPAASTLYVSSGAGRQAIEIPGKAGLSVSTWSPDGRWVVLLRYRSGSEFEVILVDTETGEAAWVARDASAAVPAWWIDGVGSWPRYAELEALGR
;
A
#
# COMPACT_ATOMS: atom_id res chain seq x y z
N MET A 1 17.11 -40.40 54.39
CA MET A 1 17.36 -38.95 54.47
C MET A 1 18.30 -38.59 53.32
N PRO A 2 17.92 -37.69 52.40
CA PRO A 2 18.81 -37.27 51.32
C PRO A 2 20.07 -36.66 51.92
N THR A 3 21.24 -37.06 51.41
CA THR A 3 22.51 -36.56 51.90
C THR A 3 22.75 -35.14 51.37
N ARG A 4 23.63 -34.38 52.02
CA ARG A 4 24.00 -33.03 51.58
C ARG A 4 24.51 -33.01 50.12
N ARG A 5 25.10 -34.10 49.64
CA ARG A 5 25.53 -34.27 48.24
C ARG A 5 24.34 -34.42 47.29
N ASP A 6 23.30 -35.15 47.68
CA ASP A 6 22.09 -35.34 46.86
C ASP A 6 21.36 -34.00 46.69
N LEU A 7 21.27 -33.20 47.75
CA LEU A 7 20.68 -31.86 47.70
C LEU A 7 21.47 -30.89 46.80
N LEU A 8 22.81 -30.95 46.84
CA LEU A 8 23.67 -30.15 45.98
C LEU A 8 23.56 -30.57 44.51
N PHE A 9 23.45 -31.87 44.22
CA PHE A 9 23.27 -32.38 42.87
C PHE A 9 21.92 -31.95 42.28
N VAL A 10 20.83 -32.07 43.04
CA VAL A 10 19.50 -31.63 42.61
C VAL A 10 19.47 -30.12 42.36
N ALA A 11 20.08 -29.31 43.23
CA ALA A 11 20.16 -27.86 43.03
C ALA A 11 20.96 -27.49 41.77
N ALA A 12 22.05 -28.21 41.47
CA ALA A 12 22.86 -27.98 40.26
C ALA A 12 22.07 -28.33 38.98
N VAL A 13 21.31 -29.42 38.98
CA VAL A 13 20.47 -29.81 37.84
C VAL A 13 19.35 -28.79 37.60
N ILE A 14 18.67 -28.34 38.66
CA ILE A 14 17.62 -27.31 38.55
C ILE A 14 18.21 -26.00 38.02
N GLY A 15 19.38 -25.58 38.51
CA GLY A 15 20.08 -24.39 38.03
C GLY A 15 20.45 -24.48 36.55
N ALA A 16 20.94 -25.63 36.10
CA ALA A 16 21.29 -25.86 34.70
C ALA A 16 20.04 -25.83 33.79
N VAL A 17 18.94 -26.47 34.20
CA VAL A 17 17.68 -26.46 33.45
C VAL A 17 17.09 -25.05 33.38
N ALA A 18 17.12 -24.29 34.48
CA ALA A 18 16.66 -22.91 34.50
C ALA A 18 17.52 -22.01 33.58
N ALA A 19 18.84 -22.16 33.61
CA ALA A 19 19.74 -21.42 32.71
C ALA A 19 19.49 -21.76 31.23
N LEU A 20 19.22 -23.04 30.92
CA LEU A 20 18.92 -23.48 29.57
C LEU A 20 17.55 -22.96 29.11
N GLY A 21 16.54 -22.97 29.99
CA GLY A 21 15.23 -22.37 29.73
C GLY A 21 15.31 -20.86 29.50
N ILE A 22 16.10 -20.13 30.29
CA ILE A 22 16.35 -18.69 30.10
C ILE A 22 17.08 -18.46 28.77
N THR A 23 18.07 -19.27 28.44
CA THR A 23 18.80 -19.16 27.17
C THR A 23 17.87 -19.41 25.98
N VAL A 24 17.03 -20.44 26.03
CA VAL A 24 16.02 -20.71 25.00
C VAL A 24 15.02 -19.56 24.93
N LEU A 25 14.56 -19.00 26.04
CA LEU A 25 13.65 -17.86 26.05
C LEU A 25 14.31 -16.61 25.45
N LEU A 26 15.59 -16.35 25.77
CA LEU A 26 16.36 -15.26 25.18
C LEU A 26 16.59 -15.47 23.69
N VAL A 27 16.85 -16.70 23.23
CA VAL A 27 16.96 -17.02 21.81
C VAL A 27 15.61 -16.92 21.10
N LEU A 28 14.51 -17.32 21.73
CA LEU A 28 13.17 -17.21 21.15
C LEU A 28 12.70 -15.75 21.10
N THR A 29 13.03 -14.93 22.10
CA THR A 29 12.67 -13.50 22.12
C THR A 29 13.59 -12.65 21.26
N ALA A 30 14.89 -12.94 21.21
CA ALA A 30 15.85 -12.29 20.31
C ALA A 30 15.73 -12.80 18.86
N GLY A 31 15.19 -14.01 18.65
CA GLY A 31 14.86 -14.57 17.34
C GLY A 31 13.60 -13.99 16.72
N VAL A 32 12.82 -13.18 17.47
CA VAL A 32 11.82 -12.25 16.94
C VAL A 32 12.48 -10.88 16.72
N ALA A 33 13.71 -10.86 16.19
CA ALA A 33 14.19 -9.69 15.47
C ALA A 33 13.36 -9.64 14.18
N GLU A 34 12.50 -8.62 14.06
CA GLU A 34 11.64 -8.41 12.89
C GLU A 34 12.39 -8.70 11.59
N GLU A 35 11.93 -9.69 10.83
CA GLU A 35 12.44 -9.93 9.49
C GLU A 35 12.14 -8.69 8.62
N GLY A 36 13.16 -7.87 8.36
CA GLY A 36 13.13 -6.74 7.44
C GLY A 36 13.40 -5.42 8.15
N GLY A 37 14.65 -4.95 8.07
CA GLY A 37 15.21 -3.81 8.82
C GLY A 37 14.65 -2.41 8.52
N LEU A 38 13.39 -2.30 8.10
CA LEU A 38 12.67 -1.04 7.97
C LEU A 38 11.80 -0.82 9.22
N PRO A 39 11.83 0.39 9.83
CA PRO A 39 10.98 0.69 10.97
C PRO A 39 9.49 0.78 10.59
N SER A 40 8.63 0.44 11.55
CA SER A 40 7.18 0.68 11.47
C SER A 40 6.84 2.13 11.74
N LEU A 41 6.08 2.77 10.86
CA LEU A 41 5.50 4.10 11.13
C LEU A 41 4.34 4.04 12.14
N ARG A 42 3.68 2.88 12.31
CA ARG A 42 2.64 2.71 13.34
C ARG A 42 3.22 2.68 14.75
N GLU A 43 4.41 2.09 14.90
CA GLU A 43 5.11 2.04 16.19
C GLU A 43 5.92 3.31 16.46
N ARG A 44 6.51 3.89 15.41
CA ARG A 44 7.31 5.12 15.48
C ARG A 44 6.83 6.13 14.43
N PRO A 45 5.74 6.87 14.71
CA PRO A 45 5.22 7.84 13.77
C PRO A 45 6.26 8.90 13.40
N ASN A 46 6.29 9.26 12.12
CA ASN A 46 7.13 10.34 11.62
C ASN A 46 6.26 11.53 11.18
N PRO A 47 6.13 12.60 11.99
CA PRO A 47 5.27 13.74 11.68
C PRO A 47 5.76 14.57 10.48
N ALA A 48 6.98 14.34 9.98
CA ALA A 48 7.47 14.97 8.77
C ALA A 48 6.83 14.40 7.49
N ILE A 49 6.19 13.22 7.56
CA ILE A 49 5.50 12.62 6.43
C ILE A 49 4.07 13.20 6.35
N PRO A 50 3.75 13.99 5.30
CA PRO A 50 2.49 14.73 5.25
C PRO A 50 1.33 13.88 4.72
N GLY A 51 0.12 14.26 5.11
CA GLY A 51 -1.10 13.81 4.47
C GLY A 51 -1.53 12.38 4.81
N ARG A 52 -2.38 11.84 3.94
CA ARG A 52 -3.09 10.57 4.14
C ARG A 52 -2.82 9.62 2.99
N ILE A 53 -2.58 8.35 3.30
CA ILE A 53 -2.46 7.26 2.33
C ILE A 53 -3.66 6.32 2.47
N ALA A 54 -4.29 6.02 1.34
CA ALA A 54 -5.33 5.03 1.21
C ALA A 54 -4.75 3.79 0.53
N TYR A 55 -4.96 2.61 1.12
CA TYR A 55 -4.54 1.33 0.55
C TYR A 55 -5.61 0.27 0.81
N LEU A 56 -5.63 -0.77 -0.01
CA LEU A 56 -6.49 -1.94 0.20
C LEU A 56 -5.73 -2.93 1.07
N ARG A 57 -6.34 -3.42 2.15
CA ARG A 57 -5.83 -4.53 2.96
C ARG A 57 -6.10 -5.86 2.23
N SER A 58 -5.29 -6.88 2.51
CA SER A 58 -5.34 -8.19 1.85
C SER A 58 -6.68 -8.93 2.01
N ASP A 59 -7.48 -8.56 3.01
CA ASP A 59 -8.85 -9.05 3.25
C ASP A 59 -9.95 -8.25 2.52
N GLY A 60 -9.58 -7.18 1.81
CA GLY A 60 -10.48 -6.38 0.97
C GLY A 60 -11.01 -5.12 1.64
N CYS A 61 -10.58 -4.80 2.86
CA CYS A 61 -10.96 -3.56 3.52
C CYS A 61 -10.07 -2.39 3.10
N ILE A 62 -10.69 -1.26 2.78
CA ILE A 62 -9.96 -0.03 2.44
C ILE A 62 -9.53 0.64 3.74
N ILE A 63 -8.24 0.92 3.86
CA ILE A 63 -7.65 1.59 5.00
C ILE A 63 -7.25 3.00 4.58
N VAL A 64 -7.67 3.98 5.36
CA VAL A 64 -7.20 5.37 5.24
C VAL A 64 -6.33 5.64 6.46
N ALA A 65 -5.02 5.81 6.23
CA ALA A 65 -4.04 6.07 7.27
C ALA A 65 -3.40 7.45 7.11
N ASP A 66 -3.00 8.06 8.21
CA ASP A 66 -2.04 9.15 8.16
C ASP A 66 -0.73 8.56 7.63
N ALA A 67 -0.14 9.20 6.62
CA ALA A 67 1.10 8.71 6.01
C ALA A 67 2.26 8.71 7.02
N SER A 68 2.17 9.54 8.06
CA SER A 68 3.06 9.53 9.23
C SER A 68 2.99 8.27 10.08
N GLY A 69 1.94 7.46 9.94
CA GLY A 69 1.63 6.30 10.77
C GLY A 69 0.94 6.62 12.11
N ALA A 70 0.62 7.89 12.37
CA ALA A 70 0.01 8.33 13.63
C ALA A 70 -1.39 7.74 13.89
N ALA A 71 -2.19 7.57 12.84
CA ALA A 71 -3.51 6.96 12.92
C ALA A 71 -3.85 6.20 11.63
N ALA A 72 -4.74 5.22 11.76
CA ALA A 72 -5.35 4.53 10.63
C ALA A 72 -6.80 4.19 10.95
N ARG A 73 -7.68 4.30 9.95
CA ARG A 73 -9.08 3.90 10.05
C ARG A 73 -9.45 2.98 8.90
N GLU A 74 -10.23 1.97 9.24
CA GLU A 74 -10.93 1.14 8.26
C GLU A 74 -12.14 1.90 7.72
N SER A 75 -12.40 1.76 6.43
CA SER A 75 -13.56 2.33 5.75
C SER A 75 -14.40 1.19 5.17
N THR A 76 -14.78 1.25 3.90
CA THR A 76 -15.59 0.20 3.26
C THR A 76 -14.74 -0.99 2.86
N CYS A 77 -15.28 -2.20 3.07
CA CYS A 77 -14.72 -3.43 2.53
C CYS A 77 -15.40 -3.82 1.23
N VAL A 78 -14.58 -4.27 0.28
CA VAL A 78 -14.97 -4.70 -1.06
C VAL A 78 -14.32 -6.06 -1.35
N PRO A 79 -14.82 -6.84 -2.32
CA PRO A 79 -14.16 -8.09 -2.68
C PRO A 79 -12.66 -7.87 -2.98
N PRO A 80 -11.73 -8.52 -2.25
CA PRO A 80 -10.32 -8.15 -2.20
C PRO A 80 -9.60 -8.20 -3.56
N PHE A 81 -10.05 -9.09 -4.45
CA PHE A 81 -9.41 -9.30 -5.75
C PHE A 81 -10.01 -8.43 -6.87
N ALA A 82 -11.05 -7.65 -6.57
CA ALA A 82 -11.71 -6.84 -7.58
C ALA A 82 -11.01 -5.50 -7.82
N VAL A 83 -10.27 -4.96 -6.84
CA VAL A 83 -9.69 -3.61 -6.90
C VAL A 83 -8.24 -3.67 -7.36
N VAL A 84 -7.90 -2.83 -8.34
CA VAL A 84 -6.54 -2.73 -8.89
C VAL A 84 -5.84 -1.41 -8.53
N ALA A 85 -6.59 -0.35 -8.28
CA ALA A 85 -6.03 0.94 -7.89
C ALA A 85 -7.02 1.77 -7.07
N LEU A 86 -6.47 2.61 -6.21
CA LEU A 86 -7.19 3.68 -5.52
C LEU A 86 -6.75 5.03 -6.11
N ALA A 87 -7.62 6.03 -5.99
CA ALA A 87 -7.30 7.42 -6.27
C ALA A 87 -8.12 8.33 -5.35
N TRP A 88 -7.56 9.48 -4.96
CA TRP A 88 -8.35 10.51 -4.27
C TRP A 88 -8.97 11.45 -5.29
N VAL A 89 -10.28 11.69 -5.15
CA VAL A 89 -11.02 12.70 -5.93
C VAL A 89 -11.03 14.04 -5.18
N ASP A 90 -11.30 13.97 -3.87
CA ASP A 90 -11.27 15.09 -2.93
C ASP A 90 -10.99 14.55 -1.51
N GLU A 91 -11.02 15.41 -0.48
CA GLU A 91 -10.68 15.04 0.90
C GLU A 91 -11.56 13.95 1.53
N GLU A 92 -12.77 13.73 0.99
CA GLU A 92 -13.79 12.83 1.53
C GLU A 92 -14.16 11.70 0.55
N THR A 93 -13.67 11.75 -0.68
CA THR A 93 -14.06 10.85 -1.76
C THR A 93 -12.86 10.12 -2.36
N LEU A 94 -12.90 8.79 -2.30
CA LEU A 94 -11.99 7.90 -3.02
C LEU A 94 -12.65 7.39 -4.29
N ALA A 95 -11.86 7.19 -5.33
CA ALA A 95 -12.20 6.38 -6.48
C ALA A 95 -11.47 5.03 -6.43
N LEU A 96 -12.16 3.97 -6.80
CA LEU A 96 -11.65 2.62 -6.86
C LEU A 96 -11.75 2.12 -8.30
N ALA A 97 -10.64 1.71 -8.88
CA ALA A 97 -10.64 0.99 -10.15
C ALA A 97 -10.90 -0.48 -9.84
N ALA A 98 -12.07 -1.00 -10.24
CA ALA A 98 -12.45 -2.36 -9.87
C ALA A 98 -13.26 -3.13 -10.93
N PHE A 99 -13.12 -4.46 -10.89
CA PHE A 99 -13.93 -5.43 -11.62
C PHE A 99 -15.10 -5.93 -10.76
N LEU A 100 -16.02 -5.03 -10.40
CA LEU A 100 -17.20 -5.43 -9.65
C LEU A 100 -18.33 -5.80 -10.63
N ASP A 101 -18.57 -7.11 -10.78
CA ASP A 101 -19.71 -7.63 -11.55
C ASP A 101 -21.04 -7.19 -10.91
N GLY A 102 -22.00 -6.74 -11.72
CA GLY A 102 -23.37 -6.43 -11.25
C GLY A 102 -23.58 -5.01 -10.69
N ALA A 103 -22.62 -4.09 -10.83
CA ALA A 103 -22.93 -2.67 -10.66
C ALA A 103 -24.02 -2.27 -11.66
N PRO A 104 -25.13 -1.62 -11.24
CA PRO A 104 -26.18 -1.25 -12.17
C PRO A 104 -25.55 -0.38 -13.26
N ALA A 105 -25.63 -0.85 -14.50
CA ALA A 105 -25.24 -0.05 -15.66
C ALA A 105 -25.93 1.31 -15.53
N ALA A 106 -25.17 2.40 -15.70
CA ALA A 106 -25.77 3.72 -15.86
C ALA A 106 -26.90 3.56 -16.88
N THR A 107 -28.12 3.94 -16.50
CA THR A 107 -29.27 3.83 -17.40
C THR A 107 -28.91 4.59 -18.67
N PRO A 108 -28.80 3.92 -19.83
CA PRO A 108 -28.45 4.63 -21.04
C PRO A 108 -29.54 5.68 -21.30
N SER A 109 -29.11 6.91 -21.57
CA SER A 109 -30.02 7.96 -22.05
C SER A 109 -30.88 7.39 -23.18
N PRO A 110 -32.19 7.70 -23.25
CA PRO A 110 -33.08 7.09 -24.22
C PRO A 110 -32.55 7.32 -25.63
N VAL A 111 -32.15 6.22 -26.27
CA VAL A 111 -31.65 6.19 -27.65
C VAL A 111 -32.77 6.70 -28.57
N PRO A 112 -32.51 7.69 -29.45
CA PRO A 112 -33.50 8.16 -30.41
C PRO A 112 -34.02 7.01 -31.28
N PRO A 113 -35.33 6.96 -31.60
CA PRO A 113 -35.88 5.93 -32.47
C PRO A 113 -35.18 5.97 -33.84
N GLY A 114 -34.52 4.88 -34.19
CA GLY A 114 -33.81 4.71 -35.47
C GLY A 114 -32.29 4.63 -35.38
N ALA A 115 -31.68 4.87 -34.21
CA ALA A 115 -30.27 4.55 -34.03
C ALA A 115 -30.09 3.04 -33.83
N THR A 116 -29.28 2.41 -34.67
CA THR A 116 -28.80 1.04 -34.45
C THR A 116 -28.02 1.02 -33.12
N PRO A 117 -28.39 0.19 -32.14
CA PRO A 117 -27.56 -0.02 -30.97
C PRO A 117 -26.23 -0.58 -31.45
N VAL A 118 -25.16 0.20 -31.36
CA VAL A 118 -23.82 -0.38 -31.41
C VAL A 118 -23.73 -1.20 -30.12
N PRO A 119 -23.45 -2.51 -30.17
CA PRO A 119 -23.18 -3.24 -28.93
C PRO A 119 -22.02 -2.52 -28.25
N PHE A 120 -22.28 -1.90 -27.11
CA PHE A 120 -21.19 -1.55 -26.20
C PHE A 120 -20.44 -2.85 -25.96
N PRO A 121 -19.12 -2.94 -26.22
CA PRO A 121 -18.39 -4.10 -25.76
C PRO A 121 -18.69 -4.24 -24.26
N PRO A 122 -18.93 -5.46 -23.75
CA PRO A 122 -18.99 -5.64 -22.30
C PRO A 122 -17.70 -5.03 -21.74
N ALA A 123 -17.79 -4.19 -20.71
CA ALA A 123 -16.60 -3.58 -20.13
C ALA A 123 -15.63 -4.70 -19.71
N THR A 124 -14.62 -4.98 -20.54
CA THR A 124 -13.63 -6.04 -20.30
C THR A 124 -12.49 -5.55 -19.40
N GLY A 125 -12.59 -4.32 -18.90
CA GLY A 125 -11.61 -3.68 -18.03
C GLY A 125 -12.26 -3.17 -16.73
N PRO A 126 -11.44 -2.77 -15.74
CA PRO A 126 -11.93 -2.23 -14.50
C PRO A 126 -12.65 -0.90 -14.76
N GLN A 127 -13.67 -0.61 -13.95
CA GLN A 127 -14.38 0.66 -13.98
C GLN A 127 -14.14 1.44 -12.69
N TRP A 128 -14.30 2.76 -12.75
CA TRP A 128 -14.23 3.61 -11.58
C TRP A 128 -15.51 3.54 -10.75
N PHE A 129 -15.35 3.33 -9.45
CA PHE A 129 -16.38 3.49 -8.43
C PHE A 129 -16.01 4.62 -7.49
N LEU A 130 -16.98 5.43 -7.08
CA LEU A 130 -16.78 6.46 -6.08
C LEU A 130 -17.24 5.97 -4.70
N LEU A 131 -16.36 6.11 -3.73
CA LEU A 131 -16.56 5.83 -2.32
C LEU A 131 -16.54 7.13 -1.52
N ARG A 132 -17.66 7.46 -0.87
CA ARG A 132 -17.71 8.52 0.15
C ARG A 132 -17.27 7.96 1.49
N LEU A 133 -16.18 8.48 2.05
CA LEU A 133 -15.54 7.93 3.25
C LEU A 133 -16.40 8.04 4.52
N GLY A 134 -17.18 9.12 4.65
CA GLY A 134 -18.03 9.34 5.83
C GLY A 134 -19.29 8.47 5.87
N GLU A 135 -19.84 8.15 4.70
CA GLU A 135 -21.09 7.39 4.56
C GLU A 135 -20.85 5.90 4.22
N GLY A 136 -19.66 5.57 3.72
CA GLY A 136 -19.32 4.24 3.22
C GLY A 136 -20.03 3.87 1.91
N SER A 137 -20.73 4.80 1.27
CA SER A 137 -21.49 4.53 0.04
C SER A 137 -20.58 4.36 -1.17
N LEU A 138 -20.77 3.28 -1.91
CA LEU A 138 -20.06 2.98 -3.16
C LEU A 138 -21.01 3.13 -4.35
N ARG A 139 -20.64 3.91 -5.38
CA ARG A 139 -21.42 4.05 -6.61
C ARG A 139 -20.58 3.88 -7.87
N PRO A 140 -21.09 3.19 -8.92
CA PRO A 140 -20.40 3.13 -10.20
C PRO A 140 -20.42 4.50 -10.89
N THR A 141 -19.35 4.80 -11.63
CA THR A 141 -19.28 5.99 -12.51
C THR A 141 -19.65 5.69 -13.96
N GLY A 142 -19.54 4.42 -14.38
CA GLY A 142 -19.62 4.02 -15.78
C GLY A 142 -18.38 4.38 -16.62
N ILE A 143 -17.32 4.89 -15.98
CA ILE A 143 -16.05 5.26 -16.64
C ILE A 143 -15.06 4.11 -16.51
N LEU A 144 -14.41 3.74 -17.62
CA LEU A 144 -13.33 2.75 -17.63
C LEU A 144 -12.06 3.31 -16.97
N ALA A 145 -11.35 2.46 -16.23
CA ALA A 145 -10.11 2.81 -15.54
C ALA A 145 -8.88 2.45 -16.38
N GLU A 146 -8.79 3.00 -17.60
CA GLU A 146 -7.76 2.66 -18.59
C GLU A 146 -6.33 2.92 -18.09
N GLY A 147 -6.12 4.00 -17.34
CA GLY A 147 -4.81 4.36 -16.76
C GLY A 147 -4.41 3.54 -15.53
N ALA A 148 -5.35 2.88 -14.86
CA ALA A 148 -5.11 2.18 -13.59
C ALA A 148 -4.44 0.81 -13.76
N LEU A 149 -4.49 0.23 -14.96
CA LEU A 149 -3.88 -1.08 -15.27
C LEU A 149 -2.43 -0.98 -15.76
N ARG A 150 -1.83 0.21 -15.84
CA ARG A 150 -0.52 0.37 -16.49
C ARG A 150 0.56 -0.36 -15.68
N PRO A 151 1.25 -1.36 -16.28
CA PRO A 151 2.27 -2.11 -15.56
C PRO A 151 3.46 -1.22 -15.21
N ALA A 152 3.99 -1.42 -14.00
CA ALA A 152 5.11 -0.69 -13.40
C ALA A 152 6.46 -0.86 -14.13
N ALA A 153 6.49 -1.47 -15.32
CA ALA A 153 7.73 -1.83 -16.03
C ALA A 153 8.59 -0.61 -16.44
N GLU A 154 7.98 0.57 -16.55
CA GLU A 154 8.68 1.83 -16.85
C GLU A 154 9.02 2.66 -15.60
N GLY A 155 8.68 2.16 -14.41
CA GLY A 155 8.68 2.94 -13.18
C GLY A 155 7.47 3.85 -13.05
N ALA A 156 7.39 4.60 -11.94
CA ALA A 156 6.36 5.60 -11.71
C ALA A 156 6.93 7.00 -11.95
N ARG A 157 6.20 7.82 -12.72
CA ARG A 157 6.49 9.25 -12.86
C ARG A 157 5.85 10.03 -11.71
N GLY A 158 6.63 10.88 -11.05
CA GLY A 158 6.18 11.77 -10.00
C GLY A 158 5.63 13.09 -10.53
N PRO A 159 5.01 13.91 -9.66
CA PRO A 159 4.41 15.19 -10.01
C PRO A 159 5.41 16.24 -10.54
N ASP A 160 6.68 16.11 -10.15
CA ASP A 160 7.78 16.96 -10.59
C ASP A 160 8.48 16.47 -11.87
N GLY A 161 7.94 15.41 -12.49
CA GLY A 161 8.47 14.81 -13.71
C GLY A 161 9.61 13.81 -13.50
N ARG A 162 10.10 13.60 -12.26
CA ARG A 162 11.05 12.53 -11.95
C ARG A 162 10.44 11.16 -12.19
N ILE A 163 11.29 10.18 -12.49
CA ILE A 163 10.88 8.78 -12.67
C ILE A 163 11.57 7.94 -11.59
N ALA A 164 10.80 7.11 -10.91
CA ALA A 164 11.25 6.13 -9.95
C ALA A 164 11.06 4.72 -10.49
N TRP A 165 12.08 3.88 -10.44
CA TRP A 165 11.98 2.46 -10.76
C TRP A 165 12.86 1.64 -9.83
N VAL A 166 12.56 0.35 -9.68
CA VAL A 166 13.38 -0.55 -8.87
C VAL A 166 14.15 -1.51 -9.77
N ASP A 167 15.35 -1.86 -9.34
CA ASP A 167 16.00 -3.10 -9.76
C ASP A 167 15.58 -4.21 -8.77
N PRO A 168 14.71 -5.16 -9.20
CA PRO A 168 14.18 -6.17 -8.30
C PRO A 168 15.25 -7.15 -7.80
N ALA A 169 16.34 -7.33 -8.55
CA ALA A 169 17.44 -8.21 -8.18
C ALA A 169 18.35 -7.54 -7.14
N ALA A 170 18.54 -6.22 -7.24
CA ALA A 170 19.38 -5.45 -6.33
C ALA A 170 18.64 -4.89 -5.11
N SER A 171 17.30 -4.93 -5.08
CA SER A 171 16.47 -4.22 -4.08
C SER A 171 16.83 -2.73 -3.96
N THR A 172 17.19 -2.12 -5.09
CA THR A 172 17.58 -0.72 -5.18
C THR A 172 16.49 0.06 -5.87
N LEU A 173 16.05 1.15 -5.23
CA LEU A 173 15.24 2.19 -5.85
C LEU A 173 16.15 3.17 -6.59
N TYR A 174 15.83 3.45 -7.84
CA TYR A 174 16.43 4.51 -8.61
C TYR A 174 15.45 5.64 -8.82
N VAL A 175 15.92 6.86 -8.66
CA VAL A 175 15.17 8.08 -8.93
C VAL A 175 15.97 8.93 -9.90
N SER A 176 15.34 9.35 -11.00
CA SER A 176 16.02 10.13 -12.05
C SER A 176 15.23 11.36 -12.44
N SER A 177 15.96 12.47 -12.58
CA SER A 177 15.57 13.64 -13.38
C SER A 177 16.56 13.70 -14.55
N GLY A 178 16.17 14.15 -15.75
CA GLY A 178 16.99 14.01 -16.98
C GLY A 178 18.49 14.43 -16.93
N ALA A 179 18.95 15.10 -15.86
CA ALA A 179 20.35 15.46 -15.61
C ALA A 179 21.13 14.50 -14.69
N GLY A 180 20.49 13.52 -14.02
CA GLY A 180 21.18 12.63 -13.07
C GLY A 180 20.28 11.58 -12.40
N ARG A 181 20.91 10.56 -11.82
CA ARG A 181 20.24 9.44 -11.14
C ARG A 181 20.75 9.26 -9.72
N GLN A 182 19.81 9.14 -8.78
CA GLN A 182 20.05 8.73 -7.40
C GLN A 182 19.72 7.24 -7.24
N ALA A 183 20.47 6.55 -6.39
CA ALA A 183 20.24 5.17 -6.01
C ALA A 183 20.03 5.09 -4.50
N ILE A 184 18.97 4.41 -4.06
CA ILE A 184 18.59 4.24 -2.66
C ILE A 184 18.43 2.74 -2.43
N GLU A 185 19.24 2.15 -1.56
CA GLU A 185 19.13 0.74 -1.18
C GLU A 185 17.96 0.55 -0.20
N ILE A 186 17.12 -0.45 -0.45
CA ILE A 186 15.97 -0.75 0.40
C ILE A 186 16.25 -2.06 1.16
N PRO A 187 16.48 -2.02 2.49
CA PRO A 187 16.73 -3.21 3.29
C PRO A 187 15.60 -4.25 3.16
N GLY A 188 15.95 -5.52 2.95
CA GLY A 188 15.00 -6.63 2.92
C GLY A 188 15.22 -7.61 1.77
N LYS A 189 14.22 -8.47 1.53
CA LYS A 189 14.19 -9.47 0.46
C LYS A 189 13.66 -8.84 -0.85
N ALA A 190 13.91 -9.51 -1.97
CA ALA A 190 13.42 -9.16 -3.30
C ALA A 190 11.88 -9.14 -3.38
N GLY A 191 11.33 -8.66 -4.50
CA GLY A 191 9.87 -8.53 -4.70
C GLY A 191 9.34 -7.11 -4.49
N LEU A 192 10.22 -6.10 -4.65
CA LEU A 192 9.85 -4.70 -4.66
C LEU A 192 9.28 -4.28 -6.02
N SER A 193 8.30 -3.39 -6.00
CA SER A 193 7.82 -2.62 -7.14
C SER A 193 7.58 -1.17 -6.74
N VAL A 194 7.82 -0.24 -7.67
CA VAL A 194 7.38 1.15 -7.47
C VAL A 194 5.89 1.22 -7.77
N SER A 195 5.12 1.76 -6.84
CA SER A 195 3.68 1.88 -6.98
C SER A 195 3.27 3.29 -7.37
N THR A 196 3.63 4.29 -6.55
CA THR A 196 3.21 5.68 -6.76
C THR A 196 4.14 6.67 -6.05
N TRP A 197 3.82 7.96 -6.12
CA TRP A 197 4.51 9.06 -5.46
C TRP A 197 3.58 9.78 -4.47
N SER A 198 4.16 10.56 -3.56
CA SER A 198 3.41 11.60 -2.85
C SER A 198 3.08 12.78 -3.78
N PRO A 199 1.99 13.51 -3.52
CA PRO A 199 1.58 14.68 -4.30
C PRO A 199 2.62 15.82 -4.33
N ASP A 200 3.45 15.93 -3.30
CA ASP A 200 4.54 16.91 -3.22
C ASP A 200 5.83 16.43 -3.93
N GLY A 201 5.84 15.19 -4.44
CA GLY A 201 6.97 14.58 -5.13
C GLY A 201 8.13 14.16 -4.23
N ARG A 202 8.08 14.40 -2.92
CA ARG A 202 9.22 14.05 -2.04
C ARG A 202 9.33 12.56 -1.77
N TRP A 203 8.21 11.86 -1.68
CA TRP A 203 8.14 10.47 -1.25
C TRP A 203 7.75 9.53 -2.39
N VAL A 204 8.32 8.34 -2.38
CA VAL A 204 7.95 7.23 -3.26
C VAL A 204 7.28 6.14 -2.43
N VAL A 205 6.18 5.59 -2.94
CA VAL A 205 5.51 4.43 -2.38
C VAL A 205 5.98 3.18 -3.11
N LEU A 206 6.58 2.25 -2.38
CA LEU A 206 6.92 0.93 -2.87
C LEU A 206 5.95 -0.11 -2.32
N LEU A 207 5.66 -1.12 -3.12
CA LEU A 207 5.03 -2.34 -2.65
C LEU A 207 6.08 -3.45 -2.58
N ARG A 208 6.14 -4.18 -1.47
CA ARG A 208 6.96 -5.40 -1.36
C ARG A 208 6.06 -6.59 -1.16
N TYR A 209 6.14 -7.57 -2.08
CA TYR A 209 5.48 -8.85 -1.88
C TYR A 209 6.03 -9.57 -0.65
N ARG A 210 5.14 -10.06 0.22
CA ARG A 210 5.52 -10.93 1.34
C ARG A 210 5.14 -12.38 1.08
N SER A 211 3.85 -12.66 1.10
CA SER A 211 3.30 -14.01 0.97
C SER A 211 1.83 -13.95 0.58
N GLY A 212 1.37 -14.90 -0.24
CA GLY A 212 -0.04 -15.00 -0.62
C GLY A 212 -0.52 -13.75 -1.34
N SER A 213 -1.43 -13.00 -0.71
CA SER A 213 -1.95 -11.71 -1.20
C SER A 213 -1.45 -10.51 -0.39
N GLU A 214 -0.48 -10.70 0.51
CA GLU A 214 0.04 -9.65 1.40
C GLU A 214 1.26 -8.93 0.83
N PHE A 215 1.22 -7.60 0.94
CA PHE A 215 2.25 -6.67 0.54
C PHE A 215 2.58 -5.70 1.69
N GLU A 216 3.85 -5.29 1.75
CA GLU A 216 4.27 -4.12 2.53
C GLU A 216 4.04 -2.86 1.72
N VAL A 217 3.51 -1.82 2.36
CA VAL A 217 3.47 -0.45 1.83
C VAL A 217 4.61 0.31 2.47
N ILE A 218 5.63 0.63 1.68
CA ILE A 218 6.86 1.27 2.13
C ILE A 218 6.91 2.68 1.57
N LEU A 219 7.19 3.65 2.44
CA LEU A 219 7.43 5.04 2.07
C LEU A 219 8.94 5.29 2.07
N VAL A 220 9.44 5.88 0.99
CA VAL A 220 10.86 6.23 0.84
C VAL A 220 10.99 7.73 0.62
N ASP A 221 11.74 8.40 1.49
CA ASP A 221 12.12 9.80 1.31
C ASP A 221 13.20 9.88 0.23
N THR A 222 12.91 10.58 -0.87
CA THR A 222 13.89 10.71 -1.96
C THR A 222 15.01 11.70 -1.64
N GLU A 223 14.85 12.57 -0.64
CA GLU A 223 15.90 13.52 -0.24
C GLU A 223 16.91 12.87 0.70
N THR A 224 16.44 12.10 1.69
CA THR A 224 17.29 11.50 2.73
C THR A 224 17.66 10.04 2.43
N GLY A 225 16.88 9.36 1.59
CA GLY A 225 16.99 7.91 1.37
C GLY A 225 16.41 7.06 2.50
N GLU A 226 15.79 7.68 3.51
CA GLU A 226 15.14 6.95 4.60
C GLU A 226 13.90 6.21 4.10
N ALA A 227 13.69 5.00 4.61
CA ALA A 227 12.55 4.17 4.26
C ALA A 227 11.89 3.61 5.52
N ALA A 228 10.57 3.54 5.51
CA ALA A 228 9.77 2.97 6.60
C ALA A 228 8.46 2.39 6.03
N TRP A 229 7.89 1.38 6.69
CA TRP A 229 6.62 0.81 6.25
C TRP A 229 5.44 1.36 7.06
N VAL A 230 4.32 1.59 6.37
CA VAL A 230 3.03 1.99 6.98
C VAL A 230 2.11 0.80 7.20
N ALA A 231 2.23 -0.24 6.38
CA ALA A 231 1.44 -1.47 6.45
C ALA A 231 2.25 -2.68 5.97
N ARG A 232 1.91 -3.88 6.45
CA ARG A 232 2.47 -5.18 5.98
C ARG A 232 1.41 -6.20 5.54
N ASP A 233 0.16 -5.78 5.56
CA ASP A 233 -1.05 -6.54 5.30
C ASP A 233 -1.83 -5.97 4.10
N ALA A 234 -1.18 -5.16 3.25
CA ALA A 234 -1.83 -4.59 2.07
C ALA A 234 -2.02 -5.62 0.96
N SER A 235 -2.92 -5.35 0.02
CA SER A 235 -3.03 -6.07 -1.25
C SER A 235 -2.07 -5.47 -2.29
N ALA A 236 -2.09 -6.04 -3.50
CA ALA A 236 -1.32 -5.53 -4.63
C ALA A 236 -1.91 -4.24 -5.27
N ALA A 237 -3.07 -3.77 -4.80
CA ALA A 237 -3.73 -2.60 -5.38
C ALA A 237 -2.89 -1.33 -5.20
N VAL A 238 -2.82 -0.48 -6.22
CA VAL A 238 -2.07 0.78 -6.18
C VAL A 238 -2.64 1.70 -5.08
N PRO A 239 -1.86 2.06 -4.04
CA PRO A 239 -2.29 3.00 -3.02
C PRO A 239 -2.44 4.42 -3.59
N ALA A 240 -3.21 5.25 -2.89
CA ALA A 240 -3.42 6.65 -3.24
C ALA A 240 -3.04 7.56 -2.08
N TRP A 241 -2.41 8.69 -2.37
CA TRP A 241 -1.96 9.65 -1.37
C TRP A 241 -2.63 11.01 -1.60
N TRP A 242 -3.10 11.62 -0.53
CA TRP A 242 -3.64 12.97 -0.47
C TRP A 242 -2.84 13.85 0.50
N ILE A 243 -2.50 15.08 0.10
CA ILE A 243 -1.92 16.10 0.97
C ILE A 243 -2.80 17.35 0.86
N ASP A 244 -3.32 17.82 2.00
CA ASP A 244 -4.19 19.00 2.05
C ASP A 244 -3.46 20.23 1.46
N GLY A 245 -4.14 20.96 0.57
CA GLY A 245 -3.57 22.11 -0.15
C GLY A 245 -2.58 21.77 -1.26
N VAL A 246 -2.16 20.51 -1.44
CA VAL A 246 -1.28 20.05 -2.54
C VAL A 246 -2.05 19.20 -3.55
N GLY A 247 -2.91 18.30 -3.07
CA GLY A 247 -3.79 17.46 -3.89
C GLY A 247 -3.49 15.96 -3.78
N SER A 248 -3.83 15.21 -4.84
CA SER A 248 -3.75 13.75 -4.87
C SER A 248 -2.69 13.21 -5.83
N TRP A 249 -2.26 11.97 -5.57
CA TRP A 249 -1.49 11.15 -6.49
C TRP A 249 -1.78 9.65 -6.24
N PRO A 250 -1.86 8.79 -7.27
CA PRO A 250 -1.80 9.11 -8.70
C PRO A 250 -3.02 9.91 -9.16
N ARG A 251 -2.86 10.68 -10.23
CA ARG A 251 -3.94 11.45 -10.85
C ARG A 251 -4.42 10.76 -12.13
N TYR A 252 -5.72 10.79 -12.33
CA TYR A 252 -6.39 10.23 -13.51
C TYR A 252 -7.26 11.31 -14.12
N ALA A 253 -7.02 11.62 -15.40
CA ALA A 253 -7.71 12.70 -16.09
C ALA A 253 -9.23 12.50 -16.12
N GLU A 254 -9.66 11.23 -16.18
CA GLU A 254 -11.07 10.87 -16.24
C GLU A 254 -11.80 11.14 -14.90
N LEU A 255 -11.08 11.09 -13.78
CA LEU A 255 -11.64 11.39 -12.46
C LEU A 255 -11.67 12.88 -12.15
N GLU A 256 -10.70 13.65 -12.66
CA GLU A 256 -10.67 15.10 -12.47
C GLU A 256 -11.88 15.80 -13.10
N ALA A 257 -12.46 15.22 -14.15
CA ALA A 257 -13.68 15.71 -14.77
C ALA A 257 -14.93 15.53 -13.88
N LEU A 258 -14.91 14.58 -12.93
CA LEU A 258 -16.02 14.32 -12.01
C LEU A 258 -16.04 15.23 -10.78
N GLY A 259 -14.89 15.84 -10.44
CA GLY A 259 -14.73 16.73 -9.30
C GLY A 259 -14.96 18.22 -9.61
N ARG A 260 -15.40 18.55 -10.84
CA ARG A 260 -15.74 19.93 -11.27
C ARG A 260 -17.24 20.17 -11.34
#